data_AF-A0A9P7BC18-F1
#
_entry.id   AF-A0A9P7BC18-F1
#
_cell.length_a   1.000
_cell.length_b   1.000
_cell.length_c   1.000
_cell.angle_alpha   90.00
_cell.angle_beta   90.00
_cell.angle_gamma   90.00
#
_symmetry.space_group_name_H-M   'P 1'
#
loop_
_entity.id
_entity.type
_entity.pdbx_description
1 polymer ?
#
loop_
_entity_poly.entity_id
_entity_poly.type
_entity_poly.pdbx_seq_one_letter_code
_entity_poly.pdbx_strand_id
1 'polypeptide(L)'
;NFDTITNNLHEHIPKLYFLDAPAGSGKTFLLNLVINYFNFISMKKIISVASTGIALLMNNSQTAHKVFNIPVKSITSGIDG
;
A
#
# COMPACT_ATOMS: atom_id res chain seq x y z
N ASN A 1 -6.14 8.77 -12.88
CA ASN A 1 -7.38 8.03 -13.20
C ASN A 1 -7.04 6.53 -13.19
N PHE A 2 -7.99 5.65 -12.80
CA PHE A 2 -7.79 4.20 -12.76
C PHE A 2 -7.30 3.65 -14.11
N ASP A 3 -7.90 4.10 -15.21
CA ASP A 3 -7.56 3.71 -16.58
C ASP A 3 -6.11 4.04 -16.95
N THR A 4 -5.58 5.14 -16.42
CA THR A 4 -4.17 5.53 -16.64
C THR A 4 -3.22 4.54 -15.96
N ILE A 5 -3.58 4.06 -14.77
CA ILE A 5 -2.73 3.14 -13.99
C ILE A 5 -2.73 1.77 -14.68
N THR A 6 -3.89 1.28 -15.11
CA THR A 6 -4.03 -0.02 -15.79
C THR A 6 -3.34 -0.03 -17.15
N ASN A 7 -3.50 1.02 -17.96
CA ASN A 7 -2.87 1.10 -19.29
C ASN A 7 -1.33 1.14 -19.23
N ASN A 8 -0.74 1.95 -18.35
CA ASN A 8 0.72 2.00 -18.20
C ASN A 8 1.30 0.67 -17.68
N LEU A 9 0.51 -0.13 -16.96
CA LEU A 9 0.98 -1.39 -16.43
C LEU A 9 1.04 -2.50 -17.50
N HIS A 10 0.12 -2.45 -18.48
CA HIS A 10 0.13 -3.34 -19.64
C HIS A 10 1.41 -3.16 -20.47
N GLU A 11 1.86 -1.91 -20.63
CA GLU A 11 3.10 -1.55 -21.34
C GLU A 11 4.39 -1.88 -20.56
N HIS A 12 4.28 -2.48 -19.36
CA HIS A 12 5.41 -2.83 -18.49
C HIS A 12 6.36 -1.66 -18.15
N ILE A 13 5.84 -0.43 -18.18
CA ILE A 13 6.62 0.76 -17.88
C ILE A 13 6.65 0.96 -16.36
N PRO A 14 7.83 0.99 -15.71
CA PRO A 14 7.92 1.26 -14.28
C PRO A 14 7.45 2.69 -13.99
N LYS A 15 6.42 2.83 -13.14
CA LYS A 15 5.83 4.12 -12.76
C LYS A 15 5.54 4.18 -11.27
N LEU A 16 5.69 5.38 -10.70
CA LEU A 16 5.34 5.70 -9.32
C LEU A 16 4.12 6.63 -9.32
N TYR A 17 3.08 6.27 -8.56
CA TYR A 17 1.85 7.04 -8.44
C TYR A 17 1.62 7.48 -7.00
N PHE A 18 1.19 8.72 -6.80
CA PHE A 18 0.75 9.24 -5.51
C PHE A 18 -0.77 9.46 -5.55
N LEU A 19 -1.49 8.95 -4.55
CA LEU A 19 -2.94 9.10 -4.42
C LEU A 19 -3.28 10.12 -3.32
N ASP A 20 -3.51 11.37 -3.72
CA ASP A 20 -3.99 12.41 -2.81
C ASP A 20 -5.46 12.78 -3.08
N ALA A 21 -6.19 13.07 -2.02
CA ALA A 21 -7.65 13.25 -1.95
C ALA A 21 -8.10 13.57 -0.51
N PRO A 22 -9.29 14.16 -0.31
CA PRO A 22 -9.87 14.37 1.01
C PRO A 22 -10.18 13.06 1.76
N ALA A 23 -10.47 13.19 3.07
CA ALA A 23 -11.06 12.10 3.84
C ALA A 23 -12.44 11.74 3.26
N GLY A 24 -12.79 10.44 3.25
CA GLY A 24 -14.08 9.97 2.73
C GLY A 24 -14.16 9.80 1.21
N SER A 25 -13.13 10.17 0.44
CA SER A 25 -13.12 10.03 -1.03
C SER A 25 -12.93 8.59 -1.55
N GLY A 26 -13.08 7.57 -0.70
CA GLY A 26 -12.98 6.17 -1.13
C GLY A 26 -11.57 5.73 -1.56
N LYS A 27 -10.50 6.42 -1.15
CA LYS A 27 -9.10 6.04 -1.49
C LYS A 27 -8.79 4.58 -1.19
N THR A 28 -9.24 4.09 -0.03
CA THR A 28 -9.10 2.70 0.39
C THR A 28 -9.80 1.74 -0.56
N PHE A 29 -11.00 2.09 -1.02
CA PHE A 29 -11.74 1.32 -2.01
C PHE A 29 -10.98 1.27 -3.34
N LEU A 30 -10.45 2.41 -3.81
CA LEU A 30 -9.66 2.48 -5.03
C LEU A 30 -8.39 1.63 -4.95
N LEU A 31 -7.66 1.70 -3.83
CA LEU A 31 -6.47 0.87 -3.59
C LEU A 31 -6.81 -0.63 -3.62
N ASN A 32 -7.90 -1.04 -2.96
CA ASN A 32 -8.37 -2.43 -2.98
C ASN A 32 -8.79 -2.87 -4.38
N LEU A 33 -9.45 -2.01 -5.14
CA LEU A 33 -9.87 -2.29 -6.50
C LEU A 33 -8.68 -2.49 -7.43
N VAL A 34 -7.63 -1.66 -7.31
CA VAL A 34 -6.37 -1.81 -8.04
C VAL A 34 -5.65 -3.13 -7.67
N ILE A 35 -5.52 -3.43 -6.37
CA ILE A 35 -4.90 -4.67 -5.89
C ILE A 35 -5.68 -5.90 -6.41
N ASN A 36 -7.01 -5.88 -6.32
CA ASN A 36 -7.85 -6.99 -6.76
C ASN A 36 -7.79 -7.18 -8.28
N TYR A 37 -7.87 -6.08 -9.03
CA TYR A 37 -7.70 -6.09 -10.48
C TYR A 37 -6.39 -6.75 -10.86
N PHE A 38 -5.28 -6.37 -10.22
CA PHE A 38 -3.98 -6.97 -10.52
C PHE A 38 -3.84 -8.43 -10.09
N ASN A 39 -4.41 -8.84 -8.96
CA ASN A 39 -4.44 -10.26 -8.58
C ASN A 39 -5.23 -11.10 -9.59
N PHE A 40 -6.26 -10.51 -10.22
CA PHE A 40 -7.08 -11.17 -11.23
C PHE A 40 -6.39 -11.21 -12.60
N ILE A 41 -5.80 -10.11 -13.07
CA ILE A 41 -5.24 -10.01 -14.43
C ILE A 41 -3.78 -10.45 -14.55
N SER A 42 -3.03 -10.49 -13.44
CA SER A 42 -1.58 -10.71 -13.47
C SER A 42 -1.17 -11.80 -12.48
N MET A 43 -0.46 -12.82 -12.96
CA MET A 43 0.23 -13.80 -12.11
C MET A 43 1.50 -13.23 -11.43
N LYS A 44 1.67 -11.90 -11.41
CA LYS A 44 2.83 -11.24 -10.80
C LYS A 44 2.55 -10.95 -9.33
N LYS A 45 3.58 -11.13 -8.49
CA LYS A 45 3.49 -10.92 -7.04
C LYS A 45 3.31 -9.43 -6.73
N ILE A 46 2.14 -9.06 -6.22
CA ILE A 46 1.87 -7.71 -5.70
C ILE A 46 2.27 -7.68 -4.23
N ILE A 47 2.98 -6.63 -3.82
CA ILE A 47 3.28 -6.38 -2.41
C ILE A 47 2.48 -5.14 -2.00
N SER A 48 1.43 -5.37 -1.22
CA SER A 48 0.60 -4.31 -0.65
C SER A 48 1.10 -4.01 0.76
N VAL A 49 1.48 -2.75 0.99
CA VAL A 49 2.06 -2.30 2.26
C VAL A 49 1.38 -1.03 2.73
N ALA A 50 1.00 -0.99 4.00
CA ALA A 50 0.42 0.20 4.61
C ALA A 50 0.99 0.44 6.03
N SER A 51 0.82 1.67 6.51
CA SER A 51 1.03 2.00 7.92
C SER A 51 -0.04 1.32 8.77
N THR A 52 0.24 1.10 10.06
CA THR A 52 -0.57 0.28 10.99
C THR A 52 -2.07 0.56 10.93
N GLY A 53 -2.49 1.82 10.75
CA GLY A 53 -3.91 2.20 10.71
C GLY A 53 -4.65 1.85 9.40
N ILE A 54 -3.97 1.77 8.25
CA ILE A 54 -4.61 1.55 6.94
C ILE A 54 -4.42 0.12 6.43
N ALA A 55 -3.41 -0.60 6.94
CA ALA A 55 -3.15 -2.00 6.57
C ALA A 55 -4.34 -2.92 6.88
N LEU A 56 -5.06 -2.68 7.97
CA LEU A 56 -6.25 -3.47 8.31
C LEU A 56 -7.35 -3.38 7.22
N LEU A 57 -7.38 -2.28 6.47
CA LEU A 57 -8.42 -2.00 5.49
C LEU A 57 -8.03 -2.39 4.05
N MET A 58 -6.79 -2.83 3.82
CA MET A 58 -6.28 -3.22 2.51
C MET A 58 -6.18 -4.75 2.40
N ASN A 59 -6.88 -5.32 1.41
CA ASN A 59 -6.91 -6.77 1.17
C ASN A 59 -5.47 -7.31 0.97
N ASN A 60 -5.14 -8.38 1.69
CA ASN A 60 -3.83 -9.04 1.65
C ASN A 60 -2.62 -8.14 1.95
N SER A 61 -2.82 -7.01 2.65
CA SER A 61 -1.71 -6.11 2.98
C SER A 61 -0.96 -6.55 4.25
N GLN A 62 0.35 -6.30 4.26
CA GLN A 62 1.18 -6.46 5.46
C GLN A 62 1.66 -5.07 5.89
N THR A 63 1.93 -4.89 7.18
CA THR A 63 2.43 -3.60 7.67
C THR A 63 3.83 -3.33 7.11
N ALA A 64 4.15 -2.06 6.83
CA ALA A 64 5.49 -1.66 6.37
C ALA A 64 6.60 -2.16 7.30
N HIS A 65 6.34 -2.11 8.60
CA HIS A 65 7.21 -2.63 9.64
C HIS A 65 7.54 -4.11 9.44
N LYS A 66 6.55 -4.94 9.07
CA LYS A 66 6.73 -6.37 8.82
C LYS A 66 7.41 -6.65 7.49
N VAL A 67 7.04 -5.93 6.43
CA VAL A 67 7.56 -6.19 5.07
C VAL A 67 9.00 -5.71 4.90
N PHE A 68 9.32 -4.55 5.44
CA PHE A 68 10.64 -3.94 5.30
C PHE A 68 11.53 -4.12 6.53
N ASN A 69 11.05 -4.87 7.53
CA ASN A 69 11.74 -5.10 8.81
C ASN A 69 12.22 -3.78 9.44
N ILE A 70 11.36 -2.76 9.46
CA ILE A 70 11.72 -1.41 9.93
C ILE A 70 11.91 -1.50 11.45
N PRO A 71 13.11 -1.21 11.98
CA PRO A 71 13.35 -1.26 13.42
C PRO A 71 12.54 -0.15 14.11
N VAL A 72 11.67 -0.55 15.02
CA VAL A 72 10.94 0.39 15.89
C VAL A 72 11.94 0.86 16.94
N LYS A 73 12.53 2.04 16.74
CA LYS A 73 13.39 2.65 17.75
C LYS A 73 12.50 3.13 18.91
N SER A 74 12.36 2.30 19.94
CA SER A 74 11.78 2.69 21.22
C SER A 74 12.70 3.71 21.88
N ILE A 75 12.34 4.99 21.82
CA ILE A 75 12.88 6.02 22.71
C ILE A 75 12.30 5.78 24.12
N THR A 76 12.83 4.78 24.81
CA THR A 76 12.74 4.66 26.27
C THR A 76 14.15 4.71 26.80
N SER A 77 14.74 5.90 26.75
CA SER A 77 15.96 6.22 27.50
C SER A 77 15.62 7.29 28.52
N GLY A 78 15.52 6.90 29.79
CA GLY A 78 15.61 7.82 30.92
C GLY A 78 14.44 7.82 31.88
N ILE A 79 14.07 6.68 32.48
CA ILE A 79 13.64 6.67 33.89
C ILE A 79 14.23 5.39 34.51
N ASP A 80 15.55 5.41 34.70
CA ASP A 80 16.21 4.53 35.66
C ASP A 80 16.42 5.43 36.89
N GLY A 81 15.51 5.33 37.85
CA GLY A 81 15.64 5.89 39.20
C GLY A 81 16.18 4.86 40.17
#